data_AF-V9ERU7-F1
#
_entry.id   AF-V9ERU7-F1
#
_cell.length_a   1.000
_cell.length_b   1.000
_cell.length_c   1.000
_cell.angle_alpha   90.00
_cell.angle_beta   90.00
_cell.angle_gamma   90.00
#
_symmetry.space_group_name_H-M   'P 1'
#
loop_
_entity.id
_entity.type
_entity.pdbx_description
1 polymer ?
#
loop_
_entity_poly.entity_id
_entity_poly.type
_entity_poly.pdbx_seq_one_letter_code
_entity_poly.pdbx_strand_id
1 'polypeptide(L)' 'TAIAGWGSKVFTTRNYYFWIPLVADLLGGVAGAGLYRLLVEIHHPPIPQPLQL' A
#
# COMPACT_ATOMS: atom_id res chain seq x y z
N THR A 1 9.84 9.53 25.74
CA THR A 1 9.20 8.19 25.76
C THR A 1 8.51 7.97 24.42
N ALA A 2 8.63 6.81 23.77
CA ALA A 2 8.30 6.69 22.33
C ALA A 2 6.99 5.93 21.97
N ILE A 3 5.96 5.84 22.80
CA ILE A 3 4.90 6.87 22.91
C ILE A 3 4.21 6.79 24.29
N ALA A 4 4.53 5.78 25.12
CA ALA A 4 3.94 5.55 26.44
C ALA A 4 4.91 4.87 27.43
N GLY A 5 6.15 5.35 27.54
CA GLY A 5 7.17 4.72 28.42
C GLY A 5 8.27 3.93 27.72
N TRP A 6 8.11 3.62 26.43
CA TRP A 6 8.88 2.56 25.76
C TRP A 6 10.32 2.93 25.36
N GLY A 7 10.71 4.20 25.52
CA GLY A 7 12.03 4.69 25.10
C GLY A 7 12.32 4.45 23.60
N SER A 8 13.59 4.55 23.19
CA SER A 8 14.00 4.35 21.78
C SER A 8 13.89 2.90 21.28
N LYS A 9 13.55 1.94 22.17
CA LYS A 9 13.49 0.51 21.86
C LYS A 9 12.50 0.17 20.74
N VAL A 10 11.46 0.98 20.54
CA VAL A 10 10.49 0.81 19.43
C VAL A 10 11.16 0.86 18.06
N PHE A 11 12.27 1.59 17.91
CA PHE A 11 12.99 1.73 16.65
C PHE A 11 14.13 0.71 16.48
N THR A 12 14.56 0.02 17.53
CA THR A 12 15.68 -0.92 17.46
C THR A 12 15.27 -2.38 17.61
N THR A 13 14.03 -2.64 18.03
CA THR A 13 13.52 -3.99 18.25
C THR A 13 13.56 -4.83 16.97
N ARG A 14 14.01 -6.10 17.12
CA ARG A 14 14.10 -7.09 16.04
C ARG A 14 14.82 -6.56 14.80
N ASN A 15 16.09 -6.18 14.96
CA ASN A 15 16.93 -5.65 13.88
C ASN A 15 16.25 -4.49 13.13
N TYR A 16 15.82 -3.47 13.87
CA TYR A 16 15.21 -2.27 13.30
C TYR A 16 13.93 -2.52 12.49
N TYR A 17 13.05 -3.41 12.92
CA TYR A 17 11.84 -3.80 12.18
C TYR A 17 10.92 -2.64 11.77
N PHE A 18 11.02 -1.48 12.43
CA PHE A 18 10.17 -0.30 12.19
C PHE A 18 10.18 0.21 10.74
N TRP A 19 11.25 -0.01 9.97
CA TRP A 19 11.34 0.45 8.58
C TRP A 19 10.50 -0.40 7.62
N ILE A 20 10.26 -1.67 7.97
CA ILE A 20 9.54 -2.63 7.13
C ILE A 20 8.13 -2.15 6.81
N PRO A 21 7.24 -1.86 7.78
CA PRO A 21 5.90 -1.36 7.44
C PRO A 21 5.95 -0.04 6.65
N LEU A 22 6.94 0.82 6.90
CA LEU A 22 7.08 2.09 6.18
C LEU A 22 7.35 1.87 4.69
N VAL A 23 8.27 0.97 4.35
CA VAL A 23 8.65 0.71 2.95
C VAL A 23 7.70 -0.29 2.30
N ALA A 24 7.29 -1.33 3.03
CA ALA A 24 6.43 -2.39 2.52
C ALA A 24 5.04 -1.87 2.16
N ASP A 25 4.43 -0.98 2.96
CA ASP A 25 3.11 -0.45 2.63
C ASP A 25 3.15 0.51 1.44
N LEU A 26 4.21 1.34 1.34
CA LEU A 26 4.37 2.25 0.20
C LEU A 26 4.60 1.49 -1.11
N LEU A 27 5.52 0.53 -1.11
CA LEU A 27 5.81 -0.28 -2.30
C LEU A 27 4.67 -1.24 -2.61
N GLY A 28 4.12 -1.89 -1.59
CA GLY A 28 3.01 -2.82 -1.69
C GLY A 28 1.73 -2.15 -2.19
N GLY A 29 1.46 -0.91 -1.77
CA GLY A 29 0.33 -0.14 -2.26
C GLY A 29 0.43 0.18 -3.75
N VAL A 30 1.58 0.68 -4.20
CA VAL A 30 1.82 0.97 -5.63
C VAL A 30 1.81 -0.32 -6.46
N ALA A 31 2.49 -1.37 -5.99
CA ALA A 31 2.53 -2.65 -6.66
C ALA A 31 1.14 -3.30 -6.73
N GLY A 32 0.37 -3.26 -5.65
CA GLY A 32 -0.98 -3.81 -5.58
C GLY A 32 -1.95 -3.06 -6.47
N ALA A 33 -1.89 -1.72 -6.51
CA ALA A 33 -2.65 -0.93 -7.45
C ALA A 33 -2.29 -1.28 -8.90
N GLY A 34 -1.00 -1.32 -9.24
CA GLY A 34 -0.52 -1.72 -10.57
C GLY A 34 -0.97 -3.13 -10.96
N LEU A 35 -0.93 -4.07 -10.01
CA LEU A 35 -1.39 -5.45 -10.20
C LEU A 35 -2.90 -5.51 -10.46
N TYR A 36 -3.71 -4.72 -9.74
CA TYR A 36 -5.15 -4.59 -10.03
C TYR A 36 -5.40 -4.03 -11.43
N ARG A 37 -4.64 -2.99 -11.83
CA ARG A 37 -4.77 -2.44 -13.19
C ARG A 37 -4.51 -3.51 -14.25
N LEU A 38 -3.41 -4.23 -14.10
CA LEU A 38 -2.94 -5.22 -15.06
C LEU A 38 -3.83 -6.47 -15.11
N LEU A 39 -4.25 -6.99 -13.96
CA LEU A 39 -5.01 -8.23 -13.90
C LEU A 39 -6.51 -8.02 -14.11
N VAL A 40 -7.05 -6.87 -13.69
CA VAL A 40 -8.50 -6.66 -13.65
C VAL A 40 -8.92 -5.48 -14.51
N GLU A 41 -8.39 -4.27 -14.26
CA GLU A 41 -8.88 -3.03 -14.89
C GLU A 41 -8.88 -3.10 -16.41
N ILE A 42 -7.78 -3.53 -17.03
CA ILE A 42 -7.66 -3.60 -18.50
C ILE A 42 -8.59 -4.64 -19.16
N HIS A 43 -9.11 -5.60 -18.38
CA HIS A 43 -10.00 -6.64 -18.88
C HIS A 43 -11.47 -6.26 -18.76
N HIS A 44 -11.81 -5.11 -18.15
CA HIS A 44 -13.20 -4.67 -18.07
C HIS A 44 -13.72 -4.29 -19.47
N PRO A 45 -14.97 -4.66 -19.80
CA PRO A 45 -15.59 -4.17 -21.02
C PRO A 45 -15.72 -2.64 -20.95
N PRO A 46 -15.61 -1.94 -22.09
CA PRO A 46 -15.87 -0.51 -22.12
C PRO A 46 -17.27 -0.24 -21.57
N ILE A 47 -17.37 0.72 -20.67
CA ILE A 47 -18.68 1.16 -20.14
C ILE A 47 -19.52 1.58 -21.35
N PRO A 48 -20.71 0.99 -21.56
CA PRO A 48 -21.62 1.44 -22.61
C PRO A 48 -21.90 2.92 -22.37
N GLN A 49 -21.54 3.76 -23.33
CA GLN A 49 -21.83 5.18 -23.29
C GLN A 49 -23.36 5.31 -23.15
N PRO A 50 -23.91 5.92 -22.09
CA PRO A 50 -25.32 6.28 -22.10
C PRO A 50 -25.50 7.22 -23.29
N LEU A 51 -26.46 6.88 -24.17
CA LEU A 51 -26.80 7.62 -25.39
C LEU A 51 -26.74 9.14 -25.12
N GLN A 52 -25.93 9.85 -25.92
CA GLN A 52 -25.84 11.32 -25.90
C GLN A 52 -27.10 11.95 -26.54
N LEU A 53 -28.27 11.63 -25.98
CA LEU A 53 -29.55 12.28 -26.29
C LEU A 53 -29.97 13.16 -25.11
#